data_AF-A0A6A6LP64-F1
#
_entry.id   AF-A0A6A6LP64-F1
#
_cell.length_a   1.000
_cell.length_b   1.000
_cell.length_c   1.000
_cell.angle_alpha   90.00
_cell.angle_beta   90.00
_cell.angle_gamma   90.00
#
_symmetry.space_group_name_H-M   'P 1'
#
loop_
_entity.id
_entity.type
_entity.pdbx_description
1 polymer ?
#
loop_
_entity_poly.entity_id
_entity_poly.type
_entity_poly.pdbx_seq_one_letter_code
_entity_poly.pdbx_strand_id
1 'polypeptide(L)'
;MHRTKSIQLFSGIAIPNPCRNNPSLEGALARRLARKKWLIAAKRWKHLSGQNNWKDLLDPLDIDLRRYIIHYGEMAQATYDAFNTQKASKYAGSSLYAKADFFPKVGLEKGNPYKYSVTKFFYATSEIPLPEAFIIKSLSREAWSKESNWIGYVAVATDEGKALLGRRDIVIAWRGTVQTLEWVNDFEFLLVSASKILRNSGDPKVLKEVRRLVEQYKNEEISITVCGHSLGAALATLNAVDIVANGFNKSKSLPNKACLVTAIVFASPRVGDSDFKKAFSGHKDLRMLRIRNTLDVVPNYPLIGYADVGEELIIDTTKSKYLKSPGNVSSWHNLEAYMHGVAGTQGSKGGFNLEVNRDIALVNKSSDGLKDEYLIPVSWRIQKNKGMVQQPNGSWKLMDHEEDNVSDI
;
A
#
# COMPACT_ATOMS: atom_id res chain seq x y z
N MET A 1 29.04 43.65 41.07
CA MET A 1 28.91 42.41 41.86
C MET A 1 27.45 42.21 42.26
N HIS A 2 26.90 41.06 41.91
CA HIS A 2 25.70 40.36 42.41
C HIS A 2 24.52 41.04 43.18
N ARG A 3 23.31 40.75 42.63
CA ARG A 3 22.09 40.12 43.25
C ARG A 3 21.02 40.95 44.00
N THR A 4 19.83 40.98 43.34
CA THR A 4 18.42 40.73 43.78
C THR A 4 17.76 41.45 44.97
N LYS A 5 16.52 41.91 44.73
CA LYS A 5 15.30 41.60 45.52
C LYS A 5 14.02 41.84 44.68
N SER A 6 12.99 41.05 44.93
CA SER A 6 11.69 41.06 44.26
C SER A 6 10.56 41.50 45.21
N ILE A 7 9.40 41.85 44.61
CA ILE A 7 8.03 41.89 45.16
C ILE A 7 7.71 43.20 45.93
N GLN A 8 6.65 44.00 45.65
CA GLN A 8 5.22 43.64 45.53
C GLN A 8 4.29 44.77 44.98
N LEU A 9 3.08 44.38 44.51
CA LEU A 9 1.77 45.10 44.43
C LEU A 9 1.39 45.77 43.07
N PHE A 10 0.17 45.76 42.51
CA PHE A 10 -1.21 45.53 43.00
C PHE A 10 -2.14 44.93 41.90
N SER A 11 -3.28 44.40 42.37
CA SER A 11 -4.58 44.06 41.75
C SER A 11 -4.94 44.59 40.34
N GLY A 12 -5.49 43.68 39.50
CA GLY A 12 -6.22 44.01 38.28
C GLY A 12 -7.36 43.02 38.05
N ILE A 13 -8.56 43.56 37.87
CA ILE A 13 -9.89 42.95 37.81
C ILE A 13 -10.02 41.91 36.69
N ALA A 14 -10.62 40.75 36.99
CA ALA A 14 -10.98 39.73 36.02
C ALA A 14 -12.23 40.16 35.23
N ILE A 15 -12.08 40.32 33.92
CA ILE A 15 -13.18 40.40 32.95
C ILE A 15 -13.58 38.94 32.63
N PRO A 16 -14.87 38.55 32.71
CA PRO A 16 -15.28 37.19 32.39
C PRO A 16 -15.20 36.98 30.88
N ASN A 17 -14.32 36.08 30.45
CA ASN A 17 -14.28 35.59 29.08
C ASN A 17 -15.43 34.58 28.89
N PRO A 18 -16.42 34.83 28.01
CA PRO A 18 -17.41 33.83 27.67
C PRO A 18 -16.76 32.79 26.74
N CYS A 19 -17.25 31.55 26.81
CA CYS A 19 -16.84 30.38 26.02
C CYS A 19 -15.60 29.62 26.55
N ARG A 20 -15.81 28.89 27.64
CA ARG A 20 -15.16 27.58 27.82
C ARG A 20 -15.79 26.61 26.80
N ASN A 21 -15.23 26.53 25.60
CA ASN A 21 -15.51 25.39 24.71
C ASN A 21 -14.95 24.13 25.36
N ASN A 22 -15.81 23.15 25.62
CA ASN A 22 -15.46 21.90 26.26
C ASN A 22 -14.79 20.96 25.23
N PRO A 23 -13.47 20.72 25.28
CA PRO A 23 -12.74 19.97 24.25
C PRO A 23 -13.22 18.51 24.09
N SER A 24 -13.88 17.99 25.13
CA SER A 24 -14.41 16.63 25.17
C SER A 24 -15.63 16.42 24.25
N LEU A 25 -16.50 17.44 24.11
CA LEU A 25 -17.73 17.36 23.32
C LEU A 25 -17.45 17.51 21.82
N GLU A 26 -16.60 18.47 21.44
CA GLU A 26 -16.17 18.66 20.05
C GLU A 26 -15.42 17.43 19.53
N GLY A 27 -14.53 16.86 20.35
CA GLY A 27 -13.85 15.60 20.03
C GLY A 27 -14.80 14.42 19.86
N ALA A 28 -15.84 14.31 20.70
CA ALA A 28 -16.84 13.25 20.59
C ALA A 28 -17.71 13.40 19.33
N LEU A 29 -18.13 14.62 19.01
CA LEU A 29 -18.90 14.93 17.81
C LEU A 29 -18.08 14.67 16.54
N ALA A 30 -16.82 15.10 16.51
CA ALA A 30 -15.90 14.83 15.40
C ALA A 30 -15.71 13.33 15.17
N ARG A 31 -15.51 12.55 16.24
CA ARG A 31 -15.43 11.07 16.17
C ARG A 31 -16.72 10.45 15.63
N ARG A 32 -17.89 10.95 16.07
CA ARG A 32 -19.20 10.47 15.61
C ARG A 32 -19.41 10.77 14.12
N LEU A 33 -19.07 11.98 13.67
CA LEU A 33 -19.17 12.38 12.27
C LEU A 33 -18.21 11.59 11.38
N ALA A 34 -16.96 11.39 11.82
CA ALA A 34 -16.01 10.54 11.13
C ALA A 34 -16.54 9.10 11.00
N ARG A 35 -17.05 8.52 12.08
CA ARG A 35 -17.65 7.18 12.05
C ARG A 35 -18.85 7.09 11.11
N LYS A 36 -19.70 8.13 11.06
CA LYS A 36 -20.83 8.19 10.12
C LYS A 36 -20.37 8.19 8.66
N LYS A 37 -19.29 8.92 8.33
CA LYS A 37 -18.70 8.91 6.98
C LYS A 37 -18.25 7.50 6.59
N TRP A 38 -17.55 6.79 7.47
CA TRP A 38 -17.09 5.43 7.21
C TRP A 38 -18.24 4.43 7.03
N LEU A 39 -19.32 4.56 7.80
CA LEU A 39 -20.50 3.71 7.64
C LEU A 39 -21.24 3.95 6.31
N ILE A 40 -21.14 5.15 5.73
CA ILE A 40 -21.67 5.43 4.39
C ILE A 40 -20.81 4.73 3.34
N ALA A 41 -19.48 4.85 3.44
CA ALA A 41 -18.55 4.13 2.56
C ALA A 41 -18.76 2.60 2.65
N ALA A 42 -19.01 2.08 3.85
CA ALA A 42 -19.33 0.66 4.08
C ALA A 42 -20.54 0.19 3.27
N LYS A 43 -21.60 1.01 3.13
CA LYS A 43 -22.77 0.64 2.31
C LYS A 43 -22.49 0.66 0.80
N ARG A 44 -21.48 1.43 0.38
CA ARG A 44 -21.08 1.61 -1.03
C ARG A 44 -19.93 0.70 -1.44
N TRP A 45 -19.46 -0.20 -0.57
CA TRP A 45 -18.20 -0.92 -0.79
C TRP A 45 -18.13 -1.65 -2.13
N LYS A 46 -19.21 -2.30 -2.60
CA LYS A 46 -19.23 -2.99 -3.91
C LYS A 46 -18.97 -2.03 -5.06
N HIS A 47 -19.55 -0.83 -4.99
CA HIS A 47 -19.35 0.19 -6.01
C HIS A 47 -17.93 0.78 -5.95
N LEU A 48 -17.39 1.00 -4.74
CA LEU A 48 -16.00 1.42 -4.53
C LEU A 48 -14.98 0.34 -4.97
N SER A 49 -15.35 -0.94 -4.86
CA SER A 49 -14.61 -2.09 -5.41
C SER A 49 -14.86 -2.31 -6.91
N GLY A 50 -15.54 -1.38 -7.60
CA GLY A 50 -15.65 -1.42 -9.05
C GLY A 50 -16.72 -2.37 -9.60
N GLN A 51 -17.74 -2.76 -8.83
CA GLN A 51 -18.85 -3.60 -9.34
C GLN A 51 -19.39 -3.13 -10.70
N ASN A 52 -19.46 -1.81 -10.89
CA ASN A 52 -19.87 -1.13 -12.13
C ASN A 52 -18.71 -0.38 -12.82
N ASN A 53 -17.49 -0.94 -12.77
CA ASN A 53 -16.29 -0.39 -13.43
C ASN A 53 -16.01 1.08 -13.07
N TRP A 54 -16.27 1.47 -11.82
CA TRP A 54 -16.11 2.85 -11.32
C TRP A 54 -16.76 3.94 -12.20
N LYS A 55 -17.79 3.57 -12.98
CA LYS A 55 -18.54 4.53 -13.80
C LYS A 55 -19.03 5.68 -12.92
N ASP A 56 -18.80 6.90 -13.40
CA ASP A 56 -19.17 8.16 -12.74
C ASP A 56 -18.45 8.43 -11.39
N LEU A 57 -17.41 7.67 -11.04
CA LEU A 57 -16.62 7.89 -9.82
C LEU A 57 -15.22 8.46 -10.06
N LEU A 58 -14.71 8.42 -11.29
CA LEU A 58 -13.31 8.75 -11.59
C LEU A 58 -13.12 10.25 -11.90
N ASP A 59 -14.12 10.92 -12.47
CA ASP A 59 -14.02 12.32 -12.86
C ASP A 59 -15.36 13.09 -12.70
N PRO A 60 -15.45 14.06 -11.76
CA PRO A 60 -14.47 14.32 -10.71
C PRO A 60 -14.36 13.11 -9.76
N LEU A 61 -13.16 12.86 -9.23
CA LEU A 61 -12.91 11.71 -8.37
C LEU A 61 -13.77 11.76 -7.09
N ASP A 62 -14.66 10.77 -6.94
CA ASP A 62 -15.54 10.60 -5.78
C ASP A 62 -14.72 10.57 -4.49
N ILE A 63 -15.20 11.26 -3.45
CA ILE A 63 -14.45 11.45 -2.21
C ILE A 63 -14.25 10.16 -1.40
N ASP A 64 -15.18 9.22 -1.47
CA ASP A 64 -15.05 7.93 -0.81
C ASP A 64 -14.11 7.03 -1.63
N LEU A 65 -14.20 7.05 -2.97
CA LEU A 65 -13.26 6.34 -3.84
C LEU A 65 -11.83 6.87 -3.67
N ARG A 66 -11.64 8.18 -3.49
CA ARG A 66 -10.34 8.79 -3.19
C ARG A 66 -9.71 8.19 -1.93
N ARG A 67 -10.46 8.14 -0.83
CA ARG A 67 -10.01 7.51 0.43
C ARG A 67 -9.75 6.03 0.26
N TYR A 68 -10.60 5.36 -0.52
CA TYR A 68 -10.52 3.93 -0.79
C TYR A 68 -9.26 3.55 -1.58
N ILE A 69 -8.93 4.32 -2.63
CA ILE A 69 -7.68 4.16 -3.40
C ILE A 69 -6.47 4.38 -2.50
N ILE A 70 -6.46 5.47 -1.72
CA ILE A 70 -5.35 5.77 -0.80
C ILE A 70 -5.17 4.65 0.22
N HIS A 71 -6.25 4.10 0.76
CA HIS A 71 -6.19 2.99 1.70
C HIS A 71 -5.44 1.77 1.13
N TYR A 72 -5.76 1.34 -0.09
CA TYR A 72 -5.04 0.21 -0.71
C TYR A 72 -3.64 0.60 -1.23
N GLY A 73 -3.42 1.89 -1.54
CA GLY A 73 -2.07 2.43 -1.77
C GLY A 73 -1.20 2.35 -0.52
N GLU A 74 -1.75 2.63 0.65
CA GLU A 74 -1.07 2.50 1.94
C GLU A 74 -0.76 1.02 2.26
N MET A 75 -1.67 0.10 1.94
CA MET A 75 -1.41 -1.34 2.05
C MET A 75 -0.22 -1.78 1.17
N ALA A 76 -0.13 -1.26 -0.06
CA ALA A 76 1.04 -1.48 -0.91
C ALA A 76 2.31 -0.79 -0.36
N GLN A 77 2.21 0.44 0.13
CA GLN A 77 3.33 1.20 0.70
C GLN A 77 3.92 0.53 1.95
N ALA A 78 3.08 -0.12 2.76
CA ALA A 78 3.51 -0.90 3.92
C ALA A 78 4.58 -1.94 3.56
N THR A 79 4.55 -2.45 2.32
CA THR A 79 5.59 -3.37 1.85
C THR A 79 6.95 -2.69 1.73
N TYR A 80 7.04 -1.48 1.17
CA TYR A 80 8.30 -0.76 1.16
C TYR A 80 8.74 -0.35 2.57
N ASP A 81 7.78 0.04 3.41
CA ASP A 81 8.06 0.53 4.77
C ASP A 81 8.56 -0.57 5.72
N ALA A 82 8.15 -1.83 5.50
CA ALA A 82 8.62 -2.98 6.26
C ALA A 82 9.83 -3.69 5.65
N PHE A 83 10.19 -3.41 4.39
CA PHE A 83 11.25 -4.17 3.72
C PHE A 83 12.65 -3.74 4.16
N ASN A 84 13.50 -4.72 4.50
CA ASN A 84 14.89 -4.48 4.91
C ASN A 84 15.82 -4.34 3.69
N THR A 85 16.23 -3.11 3.42
CA THR A 85 17.13 -2.79 2.30
C THR A 85 18.61 -2.70 2.69
N GLN A 86 18.94 -2.98 3.95
CA GLN A 86 20.30 -2.82 4.47
C GLN A 86 21.16 -4.03 4.12
N LYS A 87 21.87 -3.99 2.99
CA LYS A 87 22.70 -5.10 2.48
C LYS A 87 23.74 -5.63 3.47
N ALA A 88 24.25 -4.79 4.38
CA ALA A 88 25.19 -5.22 5.41
C ALA A 88 24.54 -6.12 6.49
N SER A 89 23.21 -6.11 6.61
CA SER A 89 22.48 -6.97 7.52
C SER A 89 22.43 -8.39 6.99
N LYS A 90 22.52 -9.38 7.89
CA LYS A 90 22.21 -10.77 7.56
C LYS A 90 20.74 -10.98 7.20
N TYR A 91 19.85 -10.05 7.55
CA TYR A 91 18.42 -10.07 7.25
C TYR A 91 18.04 -9.18 6.04
N ALA A 92 19.01 -8.70 5.25
CA ALA A 92 18.72 -7.95 4.04
C ALA A 92 17.77 -8.75 3.12
N GLY A 93 16.69 -8.12 2.64
CA GLY A 93 15.67 -8.78 1.84
C GLY A 93 14.53 -9.44 2.64
N SER A 94 14.54 -9.40 3.97
CA SER A 94 13.40 -9.84 4.81
C SER A 94 12.45 -8.69 5.17
N SER A 95 11.39 -8.99 5.92
CA SER A 95 10.60 -7.99 6.65
C SER A 95 11.33 -7.58 7.93
N LEU A 96 11.34 -6.28 8.23
CA LEU A 96 11.81 -5.70 9.50
C LEU A 96 10.90 -6.11 10.66
N TYR A 97 9.61 -6.33 10.40
CA TYR A 97 8.56 -6.46 11.41
C TYR A 97 7.82 -7.78 11.32
N ALA A 98 7.42 -8.31 12.48
CA ALA A 98 6.59 -9.50 12.59
C ALA A 98 5.12 -9.22 12.26
N LYS A 99 4.35 -10.27 11.95
CA LYS A 99 2.94 -10.18 11.55
C LYS A 99 2.04 -9.56 12.62
N ALA A 100 2.28 -9.87 13.90
CA ALA A 100 1.39 -9.51 15.01
C ALA A 100 1.18 -7.99 15.14
N ASP A 101 2.26 -7.21 14.98
CA ASP A 101 2.26 -5.75 15.16
C ASP A 101 2.63 -5.00 13.88
N PHE A 102 2.40 -5.62 12.71
CA PHE A 102 2.86 -5.10 11.43
C PHE A 102 2.33 -3.69 11.13
N PHE A 103 1.00 -3.49 11.15
CA PHE A 103 0.38 -2.21 10.80
C PHE A 103 0.73 -1.05 11.75
N PRO A 104 0.78 -1.24 13.08
CA PRO A 104 1.34 -0.23 13.98
C PRO A 104 2.78 0.16 13.63
N LYS A 105 3.65 -0.81 13.33
CA LYS A 105 5.07 -0.57 13.04
C LYS A 105 5.34 0.13 11.71
N VAL A 106 4.48 -0.08 10.71
CA VAL A 106 4.52 0.70 9.45
C VAL A 106 3.72 2.01 9.50
N GLY A 107 3.16 2.37 10.67
CA GLY A 107 2.46 3.65 10.86
C GLY A 107 1.04 3.70 10.31
N LEU A 108 0.39 2.56 10.08
CA LEU A 108 -0.97 2.45 9.53
C LEU A 108 -2.05 2.16 10.57
N GLU A 109 -1.77 2.42 11.86
CA GLU A 109 -2.77 2.28 12.92
C GLU A 109 -3.41 3.62 13.33
N LYS A 110 -2.60 4.66 13.50
CA LYS A 110 -3.07 5.99 13.91
C LYS A 110 -3.70 6.71 12.74
N GLY A 111 -4.90 7.27 12.93
CA GLY A 111 -5.64 7.95 11.86
C GLY A 111 -6.25 7.02 10.81
N ASN A 112 -5.88 5.73 10.80
CA ASN A 112 -6.48 4.71 9.94
C ASN A 112 -7.60 3.95 10.69
N PRO A 113 -8.86 4.10 10.26
CA PRO A 113 -9.99 3.43 10.90
C PRO A 113 -10.08 1.94 10.56
N TYR A 114 -9.45 1.50 9.47
CA TYR A 114 -9.60 0.14 8.96
C TYR A 114 -8.57 -0.77 9.61
N LYS A 115 -9.07 -1.76 10.36
CA LYS A 115 -8.23 -2.68 11.14
C LYS A 115 -8.11 -4.02 10.41
N TYR A 116 -6.87 -4.47 10.26
CA TYR A 116 -6.49 -5.71 9.60
C TYR A 116 -5.49 -6.47 10.47
N SER A 117 -5.47 -7.79 10.32
CA SER A 117 -4.43 -8.65 10.88
C SER A 117 -3.68 -9.33 9.74
N VAL A 118 -2.35 -9.26 9.75
CA VAL A 118 -1.53 -10.01 8.79
C VAL A 118 -1.56 -11.47 9.17
N THR A 119 -1.94 -12.33 8.23
CA THR A 119 -2.05 -13.77 8.45
C THR A 119 -0.86 -14.52 7.86
N LYS A 120 -0.29 -14.01 6.76
CA LYS A 120 0.83 -14.66 6.07
C LYS A 120 1.79 -13.67 5.45
N PHE A 121 3.08 -13.94 5.60
CA PHE A 121 4.13 -13.39 4.75
C PHE A 121 4.48 -14.39 3.66
N PHE A 122 4.79 -13.89 2.47
CA PHE A 122 5.21 -14.70 1.35
C PHE A 122 6.47 -14.14 0.71
N TYR A 123 7.20 -15.04 0.06
CA TYR A 123 8.58 -14.83 -0.36
C TYR A 123 8.74 -15.35 -1.78
N ALA A 124 9.55 -14.66 -2.57
CA ALA A 124 9.84 -15.06 -3.94
C ALA A 124 11.35 -15.17 -4.17
N THR A 125 11.71 -16.11 -5.04
CA THR A 125 13.02 -16.26 -5.68
C THR A 125 12.84 -16.12 -7.20
N SER A 126 13.92 -16.08 -7.94
CA SER A 126 13.91 -16.10 -9.40
C SER A 126 14.87 -17.15 -9.94
N GLU A 127 14.40 -17.96 -10.88
CA GLU A 127 15.24 -18.94 -11.58
C GLU A 127 16.22 -18.27 -12.56
N ILE A 128 15.87 -17.07 -13.04
CA ILE A 128 16.75 -16.25 -13.88
C ILE A 128 17.45 -15.18 -13.03
N PRO A 129 18.70 -14.80 -13.36
CA PRO A 129 19.35 -13.66 -12.74
C PRO A 129 18.49 -12.40 -12.93
N LEU A 130 18.15 -11.74 -11.82
CA LEU A 130 17.44 -10.46 -11.83
C LEU A 130 18.36 -9.33 -11.35
N PRO A 131 18.16 -8.10 -11.84
CA PRO A 131 18.76 -6.92 -11.23
C PRO A 131 18.49 -6.87 -9.72
N GLU A 132 19.43 -6.31 -8.95
CA GLU A 132 19.31 -6.21 -7.48
C GLU A 132 18.09 -5.39 -7.02
N ALA A 133 17.56 -4.54 -7.90
CA ALA A 133 16.30 -3.82 -7.71
C ALA A 133 15.12 -4.74 -7.36
N PHE A 134 15.15 -6.00 -7.83
CA PHE A 134 14.14 -7.04 -7.60
C PHE A 134 14.46 -7.90 -6.36
N ILE A 135 15.69 -8.38 -6.26
CA ILE A 135 16.15 -9.26 -5.18
C ILE A 135 17.43 -8.67 -4.58
N ILE A 136 17.28 -8.02 -3.43
CA ILE A 136 18.38 -7.56 -2.57
C ILE A 136 19.09 -8.77 -1.98
N LYS A 137 20.41 -8.83 -2.17
CA LYS A 137 21.29 -9.84 -1.58
C LYS A 137 22.05 -9.26 -0.38
N SER A 138 22.11 -10.03 0.70
CA SER A 138 22.94 -9.70 1.86
C SER A 138 24.43 -9.85 1.52
N LEU A 139 25.26 -8.96 2.06
CA LEU A 139 26.73 -9.07 2.03
C LEU A 139 27.26 -10.03 3.11
N SER A 140 26.41 -10.46 4.05
CA SER A 140 26.79 -11.40 5.11
C SER A 140 26.85 -12.83 4.57
N ARG A 141 27.86 -13.60 5.02
CA ARG A 141 27.93 -15.05 4.78
C ARG A 141 26.83 -15.82 5.53
N GLU A 142 26.30 -15.23 6.60
CA GLU A 142 25.23 -15.77 7.44
C GLU A 142 23.85 -15.24 7.01
N ALA A 143 23.70 -14.87 5.73
CA ALA A 143 22.44 -14.37 5.19
C ALA A 143 21.26 -15.30 5.51
N TRP A 144 20.15 -14.73 5.97
CA TRP A 144 18.92 -15.44 6.27
C TRP A 144 18.39 -16.22 5.06
N SER A 145 18.61 -15.66 3.86
CA SER A 145 18.38 -16.28 2.57
C SER A 145 19.40 -15.75 1.55
N LYS A 146 19.85 -16.62 0.66
CA LYS A 146 20.77 -16.26 -0.43
C LYS A 146 20.05 -15.91 -1.74
N GLU A 147 18.79 -16.33 -1.86
CA GLU A 147 18.06 -16.35 -3.15
C GLU A 147 16.66 -15.77 -3.04
N SER A 148 16.06 -15.73 -1.84
CA SER A 148 14.67 -15.32 -1.66
C SER A 148 14.55 -14.01 -0.90
N ASN A 149 13.59 -13.18 -1.33
CA ASN A 149 13.19 -11.98 -0.59
C ASN A 149 11.73 -12.05 -0.17
N TRP A 150 11.41 -11.34 0.91
CA TRP A 150 10.05 -11.03 1.30
C TRP A 150 9.40 -10.13 0.25
N ILE A 151 8.31 -10.61 -0.36
CA ILE A 151 7.68 -9.95 -1.51
C ILE A 151 6.25 -9.50 -1.22
N GLY A 152 5.75 -9.70 0.00
CA GLY A 152 4.44 -9.19 0.40
C GLY A 152 3.78 -9.96 1.52
N TYR A 153 2.51 -9.65 1.72
CA TYR A 153 1.71 -10.23 2.79
C TYR A 153 0.24 -10.42 2.42
N VAL A 154 -0.40 -11.38 3.09
CA VAL A 154 -1.86 -11.55 3.14
C VAL A 154 -2.36 -11.06 4.48
N ALA A 155 -3.38 -10.22 4.47
CA ALA A 155 -4.06 -9.72 5.66
C ALA A 155 -5.57 -9.88 5.52
N VAL A 156 -6.27 -9.90 6.64
CA VAL A 156 -7.74 -9.95 6.66
C VAL A 156 -8.27 -8.91 7.63
N ALA A 157 -9.35 -8.23 7.24
CA ALA A 157 -10.01 -7.25 8.09
C ALA A 157 -10.46 -7.91 9.40
N THR A 158 -10.21 -7.27 10.55
CA THR A 158 -10.73 -7.72 11.85
C THR A 158 -12.23 -7.48 11.93
N ASP A 159 -12.92 -7.93 12.99
CA ASP A 159 -14.36 -7.63 13.14
C ASP A 159 -14.65 -6.12 13.18
N GLU A 160 -13.76 -5.35 13.81
CA GLU A 160 -13.83 -3.89 13.82
C GLU A 160 -13.64 -3.31 12.41
N GLY A 161 -12.64 -3.81 11.68
CA GLY A 161 -12.39 -3.39 10.29
C GLY A 161 -13.57 -3.73 9.38
N LYS A 162 -14.10 -4.95 9.48
CA LYS A 162 -15.29 -5.41 8.75
C LYS A 162 -16.48 -4.49 8.94
N ALA A 163 -16.76 -4.06 10.17
CA ALA A 163 -17.88 -3.16 10.46
C ALA A 163 -17.77 -1.81 9.73
N LEU A 164 -16.54 -1.33 9.47
CA LEU A 164 -16.27 -0.07 8.79
C LEU A 164 -16.09 -0.21 7.27
N LEU A 165 -15.72 -1.41 6.81
CA LEU A 165 -15.61 -1.73 5.39
C LEU A 165 -16.92 -2.26 4.80
N GLY A 166 -17.85 -2.74 5.63
CA GLY A 166 -19.11 -3.35 5.21
C GLY A 166 -18.99 -4.81 4.76
N ARG A 167 -17.79 -5.40 4.81
CA ARG A 167 -17.49 -6.79 4.45
C ARG A 167 -16.17 -7.26 5.05
N ARG A 168 -15.97 -8.59 5.13
CA ARG A 168 -14.68 -9.19 5.48
C ARG A 168 -13.74 -9.11 4.27
N ASP A 169 -12.86 -8.13 4.27
CA ASP A 169 -11.92 -7.95 3.18
C ASP A 169 -10.63 -8.74 3.43
N ILE A 170 -10.22 -9.53 2.43
CA ILE A 170 -8.93 -10.20 2.38
C ILE A 170 -8.03 -9.38 1.48
N VAL A 171 -6.92 -8.86 2.00
CA VAL A 171 -5.97 -8.05 1.26
C VAL A 171 -4.72 -8.85 0.94
N ILE A 172 -4.24 -8.76 -0.29
CA ILE A 172 -2.97 -9.30 -0.73
C ILE A 172 -2.15 -8.12 -1.26
N ALA A 173 -1.06 -7.78 -0.57
CA ALA A 173 -0.20 -6.67 -0.93
C ALA A 173 1.13 -7.18 -1.48
N TRP A 174 1.44 -6.81 -2.72
CA TRP A 174 2.67 -7.20 -3.41
C TRP A 174 3.67 -6.04 -3.40
N ARG A 175 4.90 -6.34 -2.96
CA ARG A 175 6.02 -5.41 -2.97
C ARG A 175 6.53 -5.22 -4.39
N GLY A 176 6.85 -3.99 -4.77
CA GLY A 176 7.58 -3.71 -6.01
C GLY A 176 9.10 -3.68 -5.80
N THR A 177 9.78 -2.99 -6.71
CA THR A 177 11.24 -2.82 -6.72
C THR A 177 11.68 -1.67 -5.82
N VAL A 178 12.83 -1.79 -5.16
CA VAL A 178 13.38 -0.72 -4.30
C VAL A 178 14.16 0.33 -5.10
N GLN A 179 14.83 -0.07 -6.17
CA GLN A 179 15.57 0.82 -7.08
C GLN A 179 14.83 0.89 -8.41
N THR A 180 13.94 1.85 -8.52
CA THR A 180 12.72 1.73 -9.34
C THR A 180 12.89 1.88 -10.84
N LEU A 181 14.06 2.22 -11.37
CA LEU A 181 14.16 2.61 -12.79
C LEU A 181 15.32 2.04 -13.59
N GLU A 182 16.49 1.76 -12.98
CA GLU A 182 17.59 1.12 -13.74
C GLU A 182 17.16 -0.23 -14.32
N TRP A 183 16.29 -0.95 -13.59
CA TRP A 183 15.79 -2.25 -14.00
C TRP A 183 15.03 -2.26 -15.33
N VAL A 184 14.35 -1.16 -15.71
CA VAL A 184 13.55 -1.12 -16.96
C VAL A 184 14.46 -1.26 -18.18
N ASN A 185 15.70 -0.80 -18.08
CA ASN A 185 16.70 -0.95 -19.13
C ASN A 185 17.35 -2.34 -19.13
N ASP A 186 17.40 -3.01 -17.97
CA ASP A 186 18.14 -4.27 -17.77
C ASP A 186 17.25 -5.52 -17.86
N PHE A 187 15.92 -5.36 -17.90
CA PHE A 187 14.97 -6.47 -17.81
C PHE A 187 14.37 -6.83 -19.18
N GLU A 188 14.52 -8.09 -19.58
CA GLU A 188 13.87 -8.63 -20.76
C GLU A 188 12.42 -9.03 -20.46
N PHE A 189 11.47 -8.33 -21.09
CA PHE A 189 10.05 -8.63 -20.95
C PHE A 189 9.60 -9.69 -21.96
N LEU A 190 9.96 -10.94 -21.67
CA LEU A 190 9.54 -12.08 -22.48
C LEU A 190 8.11 -12.50 -22.11
N LEU A 191 7.23 -12.56 -23.12
CA LEU A 191 5.92 -13.20 -22.95
C LEU A 191 6.14 -14.71 -22.76
N VAL A 192 5.67 -15.23 -21.63
CA VAL A 192 5.61 -16.67 -21.36
C VAL A 192 4.16 -17.13 -21.33
N SER A 193 3.91 -18.38 -21.73
CA SER A 193 2.55 -18.93 -21.75
C SER A 193 1.86 -18.77 -20.38
N ALA A 194 0.63 -18.24 -20.39
CA ALA A 194 -0.21 -18.10 -19.21
C ALA A 194 -0.41 -19.44 -18.48
N SER A 195 -0.37 -20.58 -19.17
CA SER A 195 -0.46 -21.90 -18.54
C SER A 195 0.76 -22.25 -17.66
N LYS A 196 1.95 -21.72 -17.97
CA LYS A 196 3.15 -21.90 -17.13
C LYS A 196 3.10 -21.01 -15.89
N ILE A 197 2.51 -19.82 -16.00
CA ILE A 197 2.26 -18.91 -14.88
C ILE A 197 1.12 -19.48 -14.01
N LEU A 198 -0.10 -19.54 -14.53
CA LEU A 198 -1.32 -19.80 -13.77
C LEU A 198 -1.53 -21.26 -13.30
N ARG A 199 -0.74 -22.23 -13.80
CA ARG A 199 -0.82 -23.63 -13.33
C ARG A 199 0.40 -24.09 -12.51
N ASN A 200 1.56 -23.45 -12.66
CA ASN A 200 2.82 -23.91 -12.06
C ASN A 200 3.64 -22.82 -11.35
N SER A 201 3.32 -21.52 -11.43
CA SER A 201 4.16 -20.48 -10.83
C SER A 201 3.84 -20.21 -9.36
N GLY A 202 4.50 -20.98 -8.49
CA GLY A 202 5.44 -20.37 -7.54
C GLY A 202 4.90 -19.40 -6.48
N ASP A 203 3.86 -19.79 -5.75
CA ASP A 203 3.94 -20.03 -4.29
C ASP A 203 2.57 -20.57 -3.85
N PRO A 204 2.40 -21.90 -3.68
CA PRO A 204 1.13 -22.46 -3.21
C PRO A 204 0.69 -21.85 -1.90
N LYS A 205 1.55 -21.13 -1.15
CA LYS A 205 1.23 -20.53 0.14
C LYS A 205 0.27 -19.33 0.03
N VAL A 206 0.38 -18.45 -0.97
CA VAL A 206 -0.56 -17.31 -1.11
C VAL A 206 -1.97 -17.81 -1.43
N LEU A 207 -2.09 -18.63 -2.47
CA LEU A 207 -3.39 -19.20 -2.87
C LEU A 207 -3.97 -20.15 -1.81
N LYS A 208 -3.12 -20.92 -1.10
CA LYS A 208 -3.54 -21.74 0.05
C LYS A 208 -4.09 -20.87 1.17
N GLU A 209 -3.44 -19.75 1.47
CA GLU A 209 -3.90 -18.83 2.51
C GLU A 209 -5.20 -18.13 2.12
N VAL A 210 -5.31 -17.65 0.88
CA VAL A 210 -6.56 -17.09 0.35
C VAL A 210 -7.69 -18.11 0.47
N ARG A 211 -7.44 -19.36 0.03
CA ARG A 211 -8.42 -20.44 0.14
C ARG A 211 -8.81 -20.74 1.59
N ARG A 212 -7.84 -20.73 2.52
CA ARG A 212 -8.09 -20.91 3.96
C ARG A 212 -9.01 -19.81 4.50
N LEU A 213 -8.74 -18.55 4.16
CA LEU A 213 -9.54 -17.41 4.60
C LEU A 213 -10.95 -17.38 3.97
N VAL A 214 -11.07 -17.66 2.67
CA VAL A 214 -12.36 -17.76 1.98
C VAL A 214 -13.22 -18.88 2.59
N GLU A 215 -12.61 -20.00 2.95
CA GLU A 215 -13.32 -21.10 3.61
C GLU A 215 -13.68 -20.77 5.07
N GLN A 216 -12.76 -20.13 5.82
CA GLN A 216 -12.98 -19.72 7.20
C GLN A 216 -14.16 -18.75 7.33
N TYR A 217 -14.27 -17.79 6.42
CA TYR A 217 -15.28 -16.72 6.47
C TYR A 217 -16.46 -16.96 5.51
N LYS A 218 -16.66 -18.18 5.00
CA LYS A 218 -17.67 -18.51 3.97
C LYS A 218 -19.10 -18.07 4.28
N ASN A 219 -19.45 -17.96 5.56
CA ASN A 219 -20.76 -17.53 6.05
C ASN A 219 -20.91 -16.00 6.17
N GLU A 220 -19.84 -15.24 5.92
CA GLU A 220 -19.84 -13.78 5.88
C GLU A 220 -19.95 -13.25 4.43
N GLU A 221 -20.14 -11.93 4.29
CA GLU A 221 -19.87 -11.23 3.04
C GLU A 221 -18.37 -10.97 2.95
N ILE A 222 -17.71 -11.49 1.92
CA ILE A 222 -16.25 -11.44 1.72
C ILE A 222 -15.92 -10.67 0.44
N SER A 223 -14.76 -10.00 0.41
CA SER A 223 -14.08 -9.56 -0.81
C SER A 223 -12.61 -9.94 -0.77
N ILE A 224 -11.97 -10.04 -1.94
CA ILE A 224 -10.52 -10.11 -2.05
C ILE A 224 -10.04 -8.84 -2.76
N THR A 225 -9.12 -8.12 -2.14
CA THR A 225 -8.47 -6.95 -2.74
C THR A 225 -6.99 -7.22 -2.91
N VAL A 226 -6.48 -7.07 -4.12
CA VAL A 226 -5.06 -7.23 -4.44
C VAL A 226 -4.48 -5.85 -4.73
N CYS A 227 -3.32 -5.52 -4.18
CA CYS A 227 -2.72 -4.21 -4.39
C CYS A 227 -1.21 -4.32 -4.56
N GLY A 228 -0.65 -3.33 -5.23
CA GLY A 228 0.78 -3.27 -5.50
C GLY A 228 1.16 -2.04 -6.31
N HIS A 229 2.45 -1.77 -6.34
CA HIS A 229 3.05 -0.66 -7.07
C HIS A 229 4.22 -1.15 -7.92
N SER A 230 4.37 -0.61 -9.14
CA SER A 230 5.47 -0.98 -10.04
C SER A 230 5.45 -2.48 -10.36
N LEU A 231 6.54 -3.23 -10.18
CA LEU A 231 6.52 -4.70 -10.24
C LEU A 231 5.40 -5.32 -9.40
N GLY A 232 5.15 -4.79 -8.19
CA GLY A 232 4.11 -5.30 -7.31
C GLY A 232 2.71 -5.15 -7.93
N ALA A 233 2.49 -4.13 -8.77
CA ALA A 233 1.24 -3.97 -9.52
C ALA A 233 1.08 -5.04 -10.60
N ALA A 234 2.15 -5.41 -11.30
CA ALA A 234 2.14 -6.52 -12.27
C ALA A 234 1.81 -7.85 -11.59
N LEU A 235 2.48 -8.14 -10.46
CA LEU A 235 2.23 -9.35 -9.66
C LEU A 235 0.80 -9.37 -9.10
N ALA A 236 0.30 -8.23 -8.61
CA ALA A 236 -1.08 -8.08 -8.16
C ALA A 236 -2.09 -8.39 -9.27
N THR A 237 -1.81 -7.94 -10.49
CA THR A 237 -2.66 -8.17 -11.67
C THR A 237 -2.70 -9.66 -12.03
N LEU A 238 -1.54 -10.30 -12.13
CA LEU A 238 -1.43 -11.74 -12.40
C LEU A 238 -2.15 -12.55 -11.32
N ASN A 239 -1.92 -12.22 -10.04
CA ASN A 239 -2.51 -12.91 -8.92
C ASN A 239 -4.04 -12.76 -8.86
N ALA A 240 -4.57 -11.57 -9.16
CA ALA A 240 -6.02 -11.35 -9.22
C ALA A 240 -6.69 -12.19 -10.31
N VAL A 241 -6.07 -12.29 -11.50
CA VAL A 241 -6.54 -13.17 -12.59
C VAL A 241 -6.46 -14.63 -12.16
N ASP A 242 -5.34 -15.07 -11.59
CA ASP A 242 -5.14 -16.44 -11.11
C ASP A 242 -6.21 -16.87 -10.09
N ILE A 243 -6.48 -16.01 -9.11
CA ILE A 243 -7.49 -16.25 -8.08
C ILE A 243 -8.86 -16.53 -8.71
N VAL A 244 -9.29 -15.74 -9.70
CA VAL A 244 -10.62 -15.90 -10.31
C VAL A 244 -10.64 -17.03 -11.34
N ALA A 245 -9.62 -17.13 -12.18
CA ALA A 245 -9.51 -18.17 -13.21
C ALA A 245 -9.52 -19.58 -12.61
N ASN A 246 -8.87 -19.76 -11.45
CA ASN A 246 -8.81 -21.03 -10.75
C ASN A 246 -9.82 -21.16 -9.60
N GLY A 247 -10.75 -20.22 -9.46
CA GLY A 247 -11.86 -20.27 -8.50
C GLY A 247 -11.44 -20.23 -7.03
N PHE A 248 -10.29 -19.65 -6.70
CA PHE A 248 -9.85 -19.42 -5.32
C PHE A 248 -10.69 -18.37 -4.58
N ASN A 249 -11.49 -17.57 -5.30
CA ASN A 249 -12.50 -16.67 -4.75
C ASN A 249 -13.83 -17.36 -4.40
N LYS A 250 -13.86 -18.70 -4.38
CA LYS A 250 -15.04 -19.51 -4.04
C LYS A 250 -14.72 -20.43 -2.85
N SER A 251 -15.65 -20.53 -1.91
CA SER A 251 -15.56 -21.54 -0.85
C SER A 251 -15.79 -22.93 -1.46
N LYS A 252 -15.06 -23.94 -0.97
CA LYS A 252 -15.29 -25.34 -1.35
C LYS A 252 -16.66 -25.81 -0.88
N SER A 253 -17.11 -25.31 0.27
CA SER A 253 -18.42 -25.61 0.85
C SER A 253 -19.57 -24.90 0.13
N LEU A 254 -19.32 -23.77 -0.53
CA LEU A 254 -20.33 -22.95 -1.21
C LEU A 254 -19.85 -22.54 -2.62
N PRO A 255 -19.72 -23.50 -3.56
CA PRO A 255 -19.08 -23.26 -4.86
C PRO A 255 -19.85 -22.28 -5.77
N ASN A 256 -21.13 -22.05 -5.49
CA ASN A 256 -21.98 -21.12 -6.23
C ASN A 256 -21.85 -19.66 -5.75
N LYS A 257 -21.12 -19.40 -4.65
CA LYS A 257 -20.92 -18.06 -4.08
C LYS A 257 -19.47 -17.63 -4.28
N ALA A 258 -19.21 -16.91 -5.36
CA ALA A 258 -17.94 -16.25 -5.62
C ALA A 258 -17.89 -14.87 -4.96
N CYS A 259 -16.77 -14.53 -4.32
CA CYS A 259 -16.53 -13.16 -3.87
C CYS A 259 -15.88 -12.30 -4.96
N LEU A 260 -16.14 -11.00 -4.91
CA LEU A 260 -15.54 -10.01 -5.80
C LEU A 260 -14.02 -9.95 -5.54
N VAL A 261 -13.24 -10.01 -6.62
CA VAL A 261 -11.79 -9.81 -6.61
C VAL A 261 -11.49 -8.48 -7.28
N THR A 262 -10.83 -7.57 -6.57
CA THR A 262 -10.51 -6.23 -7.06
C THR A 262 -9.02 -5.96 -6.95
N ALA A 263 -8.38 -5.60 -8.06
CA ALA A 263 -7.01 -5.11 -8.07
C ALA A 263 -6.98 -3.57 -8.04
N ILE A 264 -6.37 -2.97 -7.02
CA ILE A 264 -6.10 -1.52 -6.97
C ILE A 264 -4.60 -1.33 -7.07
N VAL A 265 -4.12 -0.88 -8.22
CA VAL A 265 -2.69 -0.89 -8.52
C VAL A 265 -2.17 0.46 -8.98
N PHE A 266 -0.91 0.73 -8.67
CA PHE A 266 -0.26 2.02 -8.92
C PHE A 266 0.94 1.82 -9.83
N ALA A 267 1.10 2.72 -10.81
CA ALA A 267 2.24 2.66 -11.73
C ALA A 267 2.44 1.27 -12.36
N SER A 268 1.34 0.61 -12.72
CA SER A 268 1.38 -0.76 -13.23
C SER A 268 2.01 -0.78 -14.61
N PRO A 269 3.13 -1.50 -14.83
CA PRO A 269 3.50 -1.86 -16.19
C PRO A 269 2.44 -2.81 -16.77
N ARG A 270 2.46 -2.96 -18.09
CA ARG A 270 1.62 -3.93 -18.79
C ARG A 270 2.09 -5.34 -18.50
N VAL A 271 1.13 -6.28 -18.48
CA VAL A 271 1.35 -7.61 -17.90
C VAL A 271 1.25 -8.73 -18.92
N GLY A 272 0.29 -8.66 -19.84
CA GLY A 272 0.07 -9.71 -20.83
C GLY A 272 -0.39 -9.15 -22.17
N ASP A 273 -0.56 -10.05 -23.12
CA ASP A 273 -0.96 -9.76 -24.49
C ASP A 273 -2.49 -9.59 -24.63
N SER A 274 -2.98 -9.59 -25.87
CA SER A 274 -4.41 -9.52 -26.17
C SER A 274 -5.20 -10.71 -25.63
N ASP A 275 -4.61 -11.90 -25.53
CA ASP A 275 -5.29 -13.09 -25.03
C ASP A 275 -5.39 -13.05 -23.51
N PHE A 276 -4.37 -12.54 -22.82
CA PHE A 276 -4.47 -12.18 -21.41
C PHE A 276 -5.60 -11.16 -21.17
N LYS A 277 -5.71 -10.13 -22.02
CA LYS A 277 -6.81 -9.15 -21.92
C LYS A 277 -8.19 -9.79 -22.11
N LYS A 278 -8.34 -10.72 -23.06
CA LYS A 278 -9.59 -11.48 -23.26
C LYS A 278 -9.90 -12.34 -22.02
N ALA A 279 -8.90 -13.04 -21.48
CA ALA A 279 -9.05 -13.86 -20.28
C ALA A 279 -9.49 -12.99 -19.07
N PHE A 280 -8.81 -11.87 -18.83
CA PHE A 280 -9.19 -10.89 -17.80
C PHE A 280 -10.65 -10.45 -17.96
N SER A 281 -11.03 -10.04 -19.18
CA SER A 281 -12.37 -9.49 -19.46
C SER A 281 -13.48 -10.55 -19.39
N GLY A 282 -13.14 -11.84 -19.49
CA GLY A 282 -14.08 -12.94 -19.36
C GLY A 282 -14.58 -13.20 -17.93
N HIS A 283 -13.90 -12.64 -16.92
CA HIS A 283 -14.21 -12.89 -15.52
C HIS A 283 -15.11 -11.81 -14.90
N LYS A 284 -16.40 -12.14 -14.72
CA LYS A 284 -17.42 -11.23 -14.16
C LYS A 284 -17.14 -10.78 -12.72
N ASP A 285 -16.41 -11.59 -11.95
CA ASP A 285 -16.07 -11.34 -10.55
C ASP A 285 -14.72 -10.62 -10.37
N LEU A 286 -14.06 -10.23 -11.47
CA LEU A 286 -12.77 -9.56 -11.46
C LEU A 286 -12.91 -8.08 -11.85
N ARG A 287 -12.30 -7.20 -11.08
CA ARG A 287 -12.19 -5.76 -11.36
C ARG A 287 -10.78 -5.28 -11.14
N MET A 288 -10.38 -4.24 -11.87
CA MET A 288 -9.06 -3.64 -11.70
C MET A 288 -9.10 -2.14 -11.98
N LEU A 289 -8.54 -1.35 -11.07
CA LEU A 289 -8.31 0.07 -11.24
C LEU A 289 -6.81 0.34 -11.26
N ARG A 290 -6.32 0.86 -12.39
CA ARG A 290 -4.94 1.31 -12.58
C ARG A 290 -4.86 2.80 -12.30
N ILE A 291 -4.06 3.19 -11.31
CA ILE A 291 -3.72 4.58 -11.09
C ILE A 291 -2.43 4.86 -11.86
N ARG A 292 -2.49 5.85 -12.75
CA ARG A 292 -1.39 6.27 -13.62
C ARG A 292 -1.07 7.74 -13.41
N ASN A 293 0.19 8.06 -13.19
CA ASN A 293 0.67 9.44 -13.16
C ASN A 293 1.12 9.86 -14.57
N THR A 294 0.75 11.06 -15.01
CA THR A 294 0.94 11.53 -16.40
C THR A 294 2.38 11.44 -16.90
N LEU A 295 3.36 11.82 -16.07
CA LEU A 295 4.78 11.82 -16.44
C LEU A 295 5.52 10.53 -16.05
N ASP A 296 4.85 9.58 -15.41
CA ASP A 296 5.46 8.28 -15.13
C ASP A 296 5.46 7.41 -16.40
N VAL A 297 6.65 6.96 -16.78
CA VAL A 297 6.87 6.17 -17.99
C VAL A 297 6.63 4.67 -17.77
N VAL A 298 6.74 4.17 -16.54
CA VAL A 298 6.67 2.72 -16.26
C VAL A 298 5.37 2.08 -16.77
N PRO A 299 4.18 2.71 -16.65
CA PRO A 299 2.96 2.16 -17.19
C PRO A 299 2.92 1.96 -18.72
N ASN A 300 3.84 2.57 -19.47
CA ASN A 300 3.92 2.37 -20.91
C ASN A 300 4.67 1.08 -21.28
N TYR A 301 5.42 0.49 -20.35
CA TYR A 301 6.23 -0.69 -20.61
C TYR A 301 5.48 -1.98 -20.25
N PRO A 302 5.66 -3.06 -21.02
CA PRO A 302 6.40 -3.11 -22.29
C PRO A 302 5.59 -2.50 -23.45
N LEU A 303 6.28 -1.90 -24.43
CA LEU A 303 5.62 -1.10 -25.48
C LEU A 303 4.90 -1.94 -26.54
N ILE A 304 5.48 -3.06 -26.96
CA ILE A 304 5.05 -3.86 -28.13
C ILE A 304 4.53 -5.22 -27.67
N GLY A 305 3.37 -5.63 -28.17
CA GLY A 305 2.80 -6.98 -27.92
C GLY A 305 2.02 -7.13 -26.61
N TYR A 306 1.90 -6.05 -25.82
CA TYR A 306 1.18 -6.05 -24.54
C TYR A 306 -0.10 -5.21 -24.60
N ALA A 307 -1.08 -5.59 -23.80
CA ALA A 307 -2.38 -4.91 -23.72
C ALA A 307 -2.72 -4.53 -22.27
N ASP A 308 -3.23 -3.31 -22.10
CA ASP A 308 -3.77 -2.84 -20.83
C ASP A 308 -5.11 -3.50 -20.48
N VAL A 309 -5.29 -3.82 -19.20
CA VAL A 309 -6.49 -4.40 -18.59
C VAL A 309 -7.03 -3.51 -17.46
N GLY A 310 -8.33 -3.61 -17.18
CA GLY A 310 -8.99 -2.80 -16.15
C GLY A 310 -9.26 -1.34 -16.56
N GLU A 311 -9.85 -0.60 -15.63
CA GLU A 311 -10.15 0.82 -15.75
C GLU A 311 -8.95 1.67 -15.31
N GLU A 312 -8.86 2.90 -15.79
CA GLU A 312 -7.73 3.79 -15.51
C GLU A 312 -8.16 5.10 -14.83
N LEU A 313 -7.50 5.45 -13.75
CA LEU A 313 -7.53 6.78 -13.14
C LEU A 313 -6.20 7.48 -13.45
N ILE A 314 -6.25 8.52 -14.27
CA ILE A 314 -5.10 9.35 -14.58
C ILE A 314 -5.01 10.50 -13.57
N ILE A 315 -3.86 10.62 -12.91
CA ILE A 315 -3.51 11.75 -12.04
C ILE A 315 -2.35 12.53 -12.66
N ASP A 316 -2.26 13.82 -12.33
CA ASP A 316 -1.18 14.67 -12.79
C ASP A 316 -0.53 15.36 -11.58
N THR A 317 0.57 14.78 -11.10
CA THR A 317 1.25 15.32 -9.91
C THR A 317 1.96 16.64 -10.19
N THR A 318 2.18 17.02 -11.46
CA THR A 318 2.81 18.31 -11.82
C THR A 318 1.95 19.51 -11.43
N LYS A 319 0.63 19.31 -11.28
CA LYS A 319 -0.32 20.33 -10.82
C LYS A 319 -0.18 20.64 -9.32
N SER A 320 0.50 19.80 -8.56
CA SER A 320 0.71 20.00 -7.13
C SER A 320 1.64 21.18 -6.86
N LYS A 321 1.16 22.16 -6.08
CA LYS A 321 2.00 23.25 -5.57
C LYS A 321 3.05 22.80 -4.53
N TYR A 322 2.93 21.58 -4.01
CA TYR A 322 3.78 21.05 -2.94
C TYR A 322 5.05 20.35 -3.47
N LEU A 323 4.98 19.78 -4.68
CA LEU A 323 6.06 18.98 -5.24
C LEU A 323 7.10 19.85 -5.93
N LYS A 324 8.35 19.37 -5.97
CA LYS A 324 9.42 19.98 -6.76
C LYS A 324 9.07 19.97 -8.25
N SER A 325 9.46 21.03 -8.94
CA SER A 325 9.30 21.20 -10.39
C SER A 325 10.56 21.87 -10.98
N PRO A 326 11.15 21.32 -12.05
CA PRO A 326 10.78 20.06 -12.70
C PRO A 326 11.02 18.86 -11.78
N GLY A 327 10.18 17.83 -11.90
CA GLY A 327 10.40 16.54 -11.28
C GLY A 327 11.38 15.68 -12.08
N ASN A 328 11.56 14.43 -11.66
CA ASN A 328 12.29 13.40 -12.38
C ASN A 328 11.53 12.07 -12.36
N VAL A 329 12.02 11.10 -13.14
CA VAL A 329 11.35 9.80 -13.30
C VAL A 329 11.15 9.08 -11.96
N SER A 330 12.11 9.16 -11.03
CA SER A 330 11.97 8.57 -9.68
C SER A 330 10.86 9.24 -8.88
N SER A 331 10.77 10.57 -8.94
CA SER A 331 9.71 11.33 -8.26
C SER A 331 8.33 11.09 -8.86
N TRP A 332 8.22 10.92 -10.18
CA TRP A 332 6.95 10.63 -10.85
C TRP A 332 6.46 9.21 -10.59
N HIS A 333 7.40 8.27 -10.40
CA HIS A 333 7.16 6.87 -10.09
C HIS A 333 7.12 6.57 -8.58
N ASN A 334 7.18 7.57 -7.71
CA ASN A 334 7.15 7.36 -6.27
C ASN A 334 5.70 7.09 -5.80
N LEU A 335 5.46 5.98 -5.09
CA LEU A 335 4.11 5.59 -4.65
C LEU A 335 3.45 6.62 -3.71
N GLU A 336 4.23 7.29 -2.86
CA GLU A 336 3.71 8.36 -2.00
C GLU A 336 3.35 9.61 -2.81
N ALA A 337 4.10 9.94 -3.87
CA ALA A 337 3.71 10.98 -4.83
C ALA A 337 2.42 10.60 -5.59
N TYR A 338 2.24 9.32 -5.94
CA TYR A 338 0.99 8.81 -6.51
C TYR A 338 -0.20 9.01 -5.56
N MET A 339 -0.07 8.61 -4.29
CA MET A 339 -1.13 8.81 -3.29
C MET A 339 -1.37 10.28 -2.98
N HIS A 340 -0.34 11.13 -3.01
CA HIS A 340 -0.47 12.60 -2.94
C HIS A 340 -1.27 13.15 -4.12
N GLY A 341 -0.98 12.66 -5.34
CA GLY A 341 -1.74 12.98 -6.54
C GLY A 341 -3.21 12.57 -6.44
N VAL A 342 -3.49 11.34 -5.96
CA VAL A 342 -4.85 10.88 -5.68
C VAL A 342 -5.50 11.74 -4.59
N ALA A 343 -4.78 12.16 -3.56
CA ALA A 343 -5.31 13.00 -2.49
C ALA A 343 -5.74 14.40 -3.00
N GLY A 344 -5.09 14.92 -4.04
CA GLY A 344 -5.29 16.30 -4.49
C GLY A 344 -5.83 16.54 -5.91
N THR A 345 -5.92 15.49 -6.74
CA THR A 345 -6.40 15.64 -8.13
C THR A 345 -7.83 16.18 -8.18
N GLN A 346 -8.08 17.09 -9.11
CA GLN A 346 -9.40 17.68 -9.36
C GLN A 346 -10.04 17.18 -10.67
N GLY A 347 -9.42 16.18 -11.32
CA GLY A 347 -9.89 15.61 -12.58
C GLY A 347 -9.92 16.63 -13.72
N SER A 348 -10.97 16.58 -14.54
CA SER A 348 -11.17 17.49 -15.68
C SER A 348 -11.38 18.95 -15.27
N LYS A 349 -11.76 19.22 -14.01
CA LYS A 349 -11.87 20.61 -13.50
C LYS A 349 -10.53 21.34 -13.49
N GLY A 350 -9.42 20.62 -13.50
CA GLY A 350 -8.08 21.20 -13.46
C GLY A 350 -7.68 21.73 -12.08
N GLY A 351 -6.41 22.10 -11.94
CA GLY A 351 -5.82 22.50 -10.65
C GLY A 351 -5.51 21.33 -9.72
N PHE A 352 -5.20 21.67 -8.46
CA PHE A 352 -4.83 20.72 -7.41
C PHE A 352 -5.25 21.26 -6.04
N ASN A 353 -5.98 20.46 -5.28
CA ASN A 353 -6.36 20.77 -3.90
C ASN A 353 -6.53 19.48 -3.11
N LEU A 354 -5.89 19.37 -1.94
CA LEU A 354 -6.01 18.19 -1.09
C LEU A 354 -7.44 18.06 -0.53
N GLU A 355 -8.19 17.06 -1.03
CA GLU A 355 -9.57 16.77 -0.61
C GLU A 355 -9.63 15.81 0.60
N VAL A 356 -8.50 15.24 0.96
CA VAL A 356 -8.32 14.40 2.15
C VAL A 356 -7.12 14.91 2.95
N ASN A 357 -7.21 14.78 4.28
CA ASN A 357 -6.11 15.14 5.16
C ASN A 357 -5.01 14.08 5.10
N ARG A 358 -4.18 14.14 4.05
CA ARG A 358 -2.97 13.35 3.87
C ARG A 358 -1.76 14.25 4.10
N ASP A 359 -0.87 13.84 4.99
CA ASP A 359 0.35 14.60 5.28
C ASP A 359 1.28 14.57 4.07
N ILE A 360 1.70 15.75 3.60
CA ILE A 360 2.61 15.89 2.46
C ILE A 360 3.97 15.29 2.76
N ALA A 361 4.41 15.24 4.03
CA ALA A 361 5.71 14.74 4.44
C ALA A 361 5.94 13.27 4.04
N LEU A 362 4.87 12.50 3.83
CA LEU A 362 4.93 11.12 3.36
C LEU A 362 5.63 10.97 2.00
N VAL A 363 5.55 11.98 1.11
CA VAL A 363 6.24 11.99 -0.19
C VAL A 363 7.75 11.78 -0.04
N ASN A 364 8.36 12.35 1.00
CA ASN A 364 9.80 12.28 1.22
C ASN A 364 10.26 11.01 1.97
N LYS A 365 9.41 9.98 2.14
CA LYS A 365 9.81 8.71 2.78
C LYS A 365 11.10 8.13 2.18
N SER A 366 11.18 8.09 0.86
CA SER A 366 12.29 7.53 0.09
C SER A 366 12.77 8.45 -1.04
N SER A 367 12.37 9.73 -1.02
CA SER A 367 12.65 10.66 -2.09
C SER A 367 12.90 12.08 -1.58
N ASP A 368 13.37 12.93 -2.48
CA ASP A 368 13.40 14.38 -2.33
C ASP A 368 12.32 15.01 -3.23
N GLY A 369 11.05 14.70 -2.95
CA GLY A 369 9.93 15.03 -3.84
C GLY A 369 9.25 16.37 -3.54
N LEU A 370 9.33 16.86 -2.30
CA LEU A 370 8.72 18.12 -1.86
C LEU A 370 9.64 19.31 -2.08
N LYS A 371 9.05 20.50 -2.30
CA LYS A 371 9.82 21.76 -2.34
C LYS A 371 10.54 22.01 -1.03
N ASP A 372 11.74 22.60 -1.12
CA ASP A 372 12.60 22.85 0.04
C ASP A 372 11.97 23.80 1.07
N GLU A 373 11.05 24.68 0.64
CA GLU A 373 10.30 25.60 1.49
C GLU A 373 9.47 24.91 2.60
N TYR A 374 9.11 23.64 2.41
CA TYR A 374 8.38 22.86 3.43
C TYR A 374 9.30 22.27 4.51
N LEU A 375 10.64 22.36 4.34
CA LEU A 375 11.64 21.93 5.31
C LEU A 375 11.49 20.47 5.78
N ILE A 376 11.01 19.58 4.90
CA ILE A 376 10.86 18.16 5.18
C ILE A 376 12.14 17.42 4.77
N PRO A 377 12.81 16.69 5.69
CA PRO A 377 14.02 15.95 5.38
C PRO A 377 13.82 14.94 4.24
N VAL A 378 14.83 14.82 3.38
CA VAL A 378 14.89 13.87 2.26
C VAL A 378 15.04 12.45 2.78
N SER A 379 14.35 11.49 2.14
CA SER A 379 14.50 10.05 2.39
C SER A 379 14.50 9.69 3.88
N TRP A 380 13.55 10.25 4.62
CA TRP A 380 13.56 10.21 6.09
C TRP A 380 13.21 8.83 6.66
N ARG A 381 12.65 7.91 5.86
CA ARG A 381 12.30 6.56 6.34
C ARG A 381 13.57 5.76 6.62
N ILE A 382 13.89 5.62 7.91
CA ILE A 382 15.02 4.83 8.38
C ILE A 382 14.73 4.27 9.78
N GLN A 383 15.23 3.08 10.09
CA GLN A 383 15.21 2.60 11.48
C GLN A 383 16.09 3.49 12.35
N LYS A 384 15.68 3.70 13.61
CA LYS A 384 16.55 4.38 14.59
C LYS A 384 17.91 3.69 14.62
N ASN A 385 18.99 4.46 14.46
CA ASN A 385 20.36 3.96 14.39
C ASN A 385 20.56 2.83 13.36
N LYS A 386 19.78 2.81 12.27
CA LYS A 386 19.76 1.73 11.27
C LYS A 386 19.50 0.33 11.87
N GLY A 387 18.79 0.25 12.99
CA GLY A 387 18.48 -1.01 13.68
C GLY A 387 19.51 -1.44 14.72
N MET A 388 20.57 -0.67 14.95
CA MET A 388 21.51 -0.95 16.05
C MET A 388 20.87 -0.60 17.39
N VAL A 389 20.88 -1.55 18.33
CA VAL A 389 20.29 -1.43 19.67
C VAL A 389 21.31 -1.76 20.75
N GLN A 390 21.47 -0.84 21.71
CA GLN A 390 22.32 -1.05 22.88
C GLN A 390 21.67 -2.07 23.81
N GLN A 391 22.48 -3.04 24.23
CA GLN A 391 22.11 -4.11 25.15
C GLN A 391 22.36 -3.68 26.61
N PRO A 392 21.76 -4.36 27.61
CA PRO A 392 21.97 -4.02 29.03
C PRO A 392 23.42 -4.01 29.51
N ASN A 393 24.29 -4.81 28.87
CA ASN A 393 25.73 -4.86 29.16
C ASN A 393 26.56 -3.79 28.42
N GLY A 394 25.91 -2.84 27.74
CA GLY A 394 26.56 -1.75 27.00
C GLY A 394 26.99 -2.10 25.57
N SER A 395 26.99 -3.39 25.18
CA SER A 395 27.27 -3.81 23.81
C SER A 395 26.17 -3.38 22.83
N TRP A 396 26.46 -3.35 21.54
CA TRP A 396 25.48 -3.02 20.50
C TRP A 396 25.25 -4.22 19.58
N LYS A 397 23.99 -4.49 19.25
CA LYS A 397 23.59 -5.54 18.32
C LYS A 397 22.66 -4.99 17.25
N LEU A 398 22.79 -5.51 16.04
CA LEU A 398 21.84 -5.24 14.97
C LEU A 398 20.56 -6.04 15.22
N MET A 399 19.46 -5.34 15.49
CA MET A 399 18.13 -5.87 15.75
C MET A 399 17.16 -5.31 14.72
N ASP A 400 17.37 -5.69 13.45
CA ASP A 400 16.64 -5.19 12.28
C ASP A 400 15.75 -6.27 11.63
N HIS A 401 15.37 -7.27 12.41
CA HIS A 401 14.41 -8.29 12.05
C HIS A 401 13.71 -8.79 13.32
N GLU A 402 12.39 -8.90 13.25
CA GLU A 402 11.57 -9.48 14.30
C GLU A 402 11.15 -10.88 13.88
N GLU A 403 11.31 -11.84 14.79
CA GLU A 403 10.88 -13.22 14.55
C GLU A 403 9.36 -13.33 14.66
N ASP A 404 8.75 -14.04 13.72
CA ASP A 404 7.34 -14.43 13.81
C ASP A 404 7.22 -15.57 14.84
N ASN A 405 6.81 -15.27 16.08
CA ASN A 405 6.63 -16.23 17.17
C ASN A 405 5.42 -17.18 17.00
N VAL A 406 5.04 -17.54 15.78
CA VAL A 406 3.92 -18.46 15.54
C VAL A 406 4.35 -19.51 14.53
N SER A 407 4.65 -20.71 15.03
CA SER A 407 4.69 -21.94 14.24
C SER A 407 3.40 -22.05 13.44
N ASP A 408 3.51 -22.02 12.11
CA ASP A 408 2.40 -22.37 11.23
C ASP A 408 2.06 -23.86 11.47
N ILE A 409 1.10 -24.14 12.36
CA ILE A 409 0.49 -25.47 12.55
C ILE A 409 -0.61 -25.67 11.51
#